data_AF-A0A522IB73-F1
#
_entry.id   AF-A0A522IB73-F1
#
_cell.length_a   1.000
_cell.length_b   1.000
_cell.length_c   1.000
_cell.angle_alpha   90.00
_cell.angle_beta   90.00
_cell.angle_gamma   90.00
#
_symmetry.space_group_name_H-M   'P 1'
#
loop_
_entity.id
_entity.type
_entity.pdbx_description
1 polymer ?
#
loop_
_entity_poly.entity_id
_entity_poly.type
_entity_poly.pdbx_seq_one_letter_code
_entity_poly.pdbx_strand_id
1 'polypeptide(L)' 'MSQGVEWGLHCCVALGWIGQGEVISTAKLAAKFGLPAAYLNKSLQALARAGVLVSSAGPRGGFRLARAPS' A
#
# COMPACT_ATOMS: atom_id res chain seq x y z
N MET A 1 15.94 -12.32 -9.66
CA MET A 1 15.88 -10.86 -9.47
C MET A 1 14.48 -10.49 -9.00
N SER A 2 14.43 -9.72 -7.92
CA SER A 2 13.37 -9.71 -6.91
C SER A 2 12.09 -9.04 -7.41
N GLN A 3 11.14 -9.82 -7.94
CA GLN A 3 9.80 -9.35 -8.32
C GLN A 3 9.12 -8.51 -7.22
N GLY A 4 9.41 -8.78 -5.94
CA GLY A 4 8.86 -7.99 -4.83
C GLY A 4 9.35 -6.53 -4.73
N VAL A 5 10.52 -6.19 -5.28
CA VAL A 5 11.09 -4.83 -5.19
C VAL A 5 10.38 -3.88 -6.15
N GLU A 6 10.08 -4.34 -7.36
CA GLU A 6 9.38 -3.54 -8.37
C GLU A 6 7.98 -3.17 -7.89
N TRP A 7 7.30 -4.10 -7.22
CA TRP A 7 5.99 -3.85 -6.62
C TRP A 7 6.05 -3.00 -5.35
N GLY A 8 7.12 -3.10 -4.54
CA GLY A 8 7.32 -2.25 -3.38
C GLY A 8 7.41 -0.77 -3.77
N LEU A 9 8.21 -0.45 -4.79
CA LEU A 9 8.32 0.90 -5.33
C LEU A 9 7.00 1.36 -5.97
N HIS A 10 6.36 0.49 -6.77
CA HIS A 10 5.05 0.80 -7.36
C HIS A 10 3.98 1.09 -6.31
N CYS A 11 3.95 0.35 -5.20
CA CYS A 11 3.02 0.59 -4.08
C CYS A 11 3.30 1.92 -3.38
N CYS A 12 4.57 2.28 -3.18
CA CYS A 12 4.94 3.57 -2.59
C CYS A 12 4.51 4.74 -3.48
N VAL A 13 4.76 4.66 -4.79
CA VAL A 13 4.32 5.69 -5.77
C VAL A 13 2.80 5.75 -5.84
N ALA A 14 2.14 4.59 -5.92
CA ALA A 14 0.69 4.47 -5.90
C ALA A 14 0.05 5.17 -4.69
N LEU A 15 0.58 4.92 -3.49
CA LEU A 15 0.07 5.51 -2.27
C LEU A 15 0.43 6.99 -2.14
N GLY A 16 1.55 7.43 -2.71
CA GLY A 16 1.89 8.85 -2.83
C GLY A 16 0.92 9.63 -3.72
N TRP A 17 0.35 8.99 -4.75
CA TRP A 17 -0.60 9.61 -5.66
C TRP A 17 -2.05 9.64 -5.16
N ILE A 18 -2.45 8.79 -4.21
CA ILE A 18 -3.85 8.72 -3.74
C ILE A 18 -4.13 9.73 -2.61
N GLY A 19 -3.23 10.69 -2.39
CA GLY A 19 -3.47 11.82 -1.50
C GLY A 19 -3.03 11.55 -0.06
N GLN A 20 -2.50 12.60 0.56
CA GLN A 20 -1.92 12.51 1.89
C GLN A 20 -2.99 12.27 2.96
N GLY A 21 -2.77 11.26 3.81
CA GLY A 21 -3.59 11.00 5.00
C GLY A 21 -4.80 10.10 4.76
N GLU A 22 -5.15 9.78 3.52
CA GLU A 22 -6.30 8.92 3.24
C GLU A 22 -5.95 7.43 3.46
N VAL A 23 -6.82 6.72 4.19
CA VAL A 23 -6.68 5.28 4.43
C VAL A 23 -7.35 4.55 3.28
N ILE A 24 -6.61 3.66 2.61
CA ILE A 24 -7.12 2.95 1.44
C ILE A 24 -7.05 1.45 1.67
N SER A 25 -8.16 0.77 1.43
CA SER A 25 -8.23 -0.68 1.53
C SER A 25 -7.41 -1.36 0.44
N THR A 26 -6.83 -2.51 0.76
CA THR A 26 -6.10 -3.33 -0.23
C THR A 26 -6.96 -3.69 -1.43
N ALA A 27 -8.26 -3.94 -1.22
CA ALA A 27 -9.20 -4.24 -2.30
C ALA A 27 -9.34 -3.08 -3.30
N LYS A 28 -9.41 -1.84 -2.81
CA LYS A 28 -9.52 -0.64 -3.68
C LYS A 28 -8.23 -0.40 -4.47
N LEU A 29 -7.07 -0.61 -3.83
CA LEU A 29 -5.78 -0.56 -4.54
C LEU A 29 -5.67 -1.68 -5.57
N ALA A 30 -6.01 -2.90 -5.21
CA ALA A 30 -5.95 -4.07 -6.08
C ALA A 30 -6.82 -3.88 -7.34
N ALA A 31 -8.04 -3.37 -7.17
CA ALA A 31 -8.91 -3.02 -8.28
C ALA A 31 -8.31 -1.93 -9.19
N LYS A 32 -7.69 -0.89 -8.61
CA LYS A 32 -7.05 0.20 -9.35
C LYS A 32 -5.86 -0.26 -10.18
N PHE A 33 -5.11 -1.27 -9.71
CA PHE A 33 -3.94 -1.81 -10.41
C PHE A 33 -4.25 -3.06 -11.25
N GLY A 34 -5.47 -3.59 -11.18
CA GLY A 34 -5.83 -4.84 -11.87
C GLY A 34 -5.08 -6.06 -11.32
N LEU A 35 -4.77 -6.06 -10.02
CA LEU A 35 -3.94 -7.09 -9.38
C LEU A 35 -4.74 -7.94 -8.39
N PRO A 36 -4.29 -9.19 -8.12
CA PRO A 36 -4.84 -9.97 -7.03
C PRO A 36 -4.64 -9.28 -5.68
N ALA A 37 -5.72 -9.07 -4.92
CA ALA A 37 -5.66 -8.39 -3.63
C ALA A 37 -4.71 -9.08 -2.62
N ALA A 38 -4.65 -10.41 -2.63
CA ALA A 38 -3.75 -11.17 -1.77
C ALA A 38 -2.26 -10.93 -2.10
N TYR A 39 -1.94 -10.76 -3.39
CA TYR A 39 -0.59 -10.42 -3.84
C TYR A 39 -0.20 -9.04 -3.34
N LEU A 40 -1.08 -8.07 -3.58
CA LEU A 40 -0.85 -6.69 -3.15
C LEU A 40 -0.77 -6.56 -1.62
N ASN A 41 -1.58 -7.33 -0.89
CA ASN A 41 -1.56 -7.36 0.56
C ASN A 41 -0.19 -7.79 1.11
N LYS A 42 0.48 -8.76 0.48
CA LYS A 42 1.84 -9.16 0.90
C LYS A 42 2.82 -8.01 0.78
N SER A 43 2.79 -7.26 -0.33
CA SER A 43 3.65 -6.10 -0.54
C SER A 43 3.34 -4.97 0.45
N LEU A 44 2.06 -4.65 0.66
CA LEU A 44 1.64 -3.62 1.61
C LEU A 44 2.02 -3.96 3.06
N GLN A 45 1.90 -5.24 3.44
CA GLN A 45 2.34 -5.74 4.75
C GLN A 45 3.86 -5.65 4.91
N ALA A 46 4.64 -5.97 3.88
CA ALA A 46 6.09 -5.82 3.91
C ALA A 46 6.50 -4.34 4.10
N LEU A 47 5.83 -3.42 3.40
CA LEU A 47 6.06 -1.98 3.54
C LEU A 47 5.62 -1.44 4.91
N ALA A 48 4.52 -1.95 5.46
CA ALA A 48 4.08 -1.59 6.81
C ALA A 48 5.09 -2.07 7.87
N ARG A 49 5.63 -3.29 7.74
CA ARG A 49 6.70 -3.80 8.60
C ARG A 49 7.99 -2.99 8.48
N ALA A 50 8.28 -2.46 7.29
CA ALA A 50 9.42 -1.57 7.05
C ALA A 50 9.18 -0.13 7.57
N GLY A 51 8.02 0.16 8.16
CA GLY A 51 7.68 1.50 8.68
C GLY A 51 7.34 2.53 7.59
N VAL A 52 7.18 2.10 6.33
CA VAL A 52 6.82 2.99 5.22
C VAL A 52 5.31 3.27 5.22
N LEU A 53 4.52 2.28 5.62
CA LEU A 53 3.05 2.37 5.71
C LEU A 53 2.56 2.16 7.13
N VAL A 54 1.37 2.71 7.42
CA VAL A 54 0.61 2.42 8.62
C VAL A 54 -0.65 1.66 8.22
N SER A 55 -0.86 0.49 8.81
CA SER A 55 -2.10 -0.27 8.68
C SER A 55 -3.12 0.19 9.72
N SER A 56 -4.35 0.45 9.30
CA SER A 56 -5.49 0.68 10.18
C SER A 56 -6.43 -0.54 10.13
N ALA A 57 -6.82 -1.06 11.30
CA ALA A 57 -7.75 -2.17 11.41
C ALA A 57 -9.21 -1.69 11.40
N GLY A 58 -10.13 -2.54 10.93
CA GLY A 58 -11.57 -2.29 10.94
C GLY A 58 -12.24 -2.31 9.56
N PRO A 59 -13.57 -2.14 9.49
CA PRO A 59 -14.34 -2.19 8.24
C PRO A 59 -14.02 -1.04 7.26
N ARG A 60 -13.46 0.06 7.77
CA ARG A 60 -12.86 1.15 6.97
C ARG A 60 -11.33 1.16 7.05
N GLY A 61 -10.76 0.03 7.47
CA GLY A 61 -9.32 -0.16 7.61
C GLY A 61 -8.62 -0.26 6.25
N GLY A 62 -7.30 -0.14 6.27
CA GLY A 62 -6.49 -0.07 5.06
C GLY A 62 -5.06 0.36 5.37
N PHE A 63 -4.38 0.87 4.34
CA PHE A 63 -3.01 1.34 4.43
C PHE A 63 -2.95 2.82 4.08
N ARG A 64 -2.05 3.54 4.76
CA ARG A 64 -1.66 4.92 4.43
C ARG A 64 -0.15 5.07 4.56
N LEU A 65 0.42 6.11 3.97
CA LEU A 65 1.84 6.44 4.18
C LEU A 65 2.11 6.81 5.65
N ALA A 66 3.24 6.34 6.17
CA ALA A 66 3.70 6.63 7.53
C ALA A 66 4.22 8.06 7.68
N ARG A 67 4.76 8.64 6.60
CA ARG A 67 5.15 10.05 6.49
C ARG A 67 4.55 10.69 5.24
N ALA A 68 4.30 11.99 5.32
CA ALA A 68 4.09 12.80 4.13
C ALA A 68 5.37 12.74 3.26
N PRO A 69 5.28 12.48 1.94
CA PRO A 69 6.39 12.73 1.04
C PRO A 69 6.79 14.22 1.14
N SER A 70 8.07 14.46 1.37
CA SER A 70 8.69 15.80 1.40
C SER A 70 8.82 16.39 0.01
#